data_AF-A0AAN8FBB0-F1
#
_entry.id   AF-A0AAN8FBB0-F1
#
_cell.length_a   1.000
_cell.length_b   1.000
_cell.length_c   1.000
_cell.angle_alpha   90.00
_cell.angle_beta   90.00
_cell.angle_gamma   90.00
#
_symmetry.space_group_name_H-M   'P 1'
#
loop_
_entity.id
_entity.type
_entity.pdbx_description
1 polymer ?
#
loop_
_entity_poly.entity_id
_entity_poly.type
_entity_poly.pdbx_seq_one_letter_code
_entity_poly.pdbx_strand_id
1 'polypeptide(L)'
;MRTQYVLLQLLAALSTLRADDFELSLTLDVTGVPQCIQACLSDLFYSVTELIHLQNPVAKFPSLCKTYADASLCVENQKETCVQTTLFEIALSGLDELCNERAEDLIPHKECLEQHAELVLKNCDQSCQLTSILMDLAGKRSAEELQKLEEDHDKMAKEVSSLCTAFGCMSSCVAHDLNVQCSPAGTIIVKALLKPFITGATIFEEIGARAKMSIYRQIPSLCYYLTNLKDVEGIAEGRPPAEPSDKNPEEAIRREIKLKEQQRKQKKAELERLFLMDAKQGI
;
A
#
# COMPACT_ATOMS: atom_id res chain seq x y z
N MET A 1 12.78 1.27 22.31
CA MET A 1 11.85 0.26 21.78
C MET A 1 10.58 0.95 21.28
N ARG A 2 10.62 1.63 20.12
CA ARG A 2 9.48 2.46 19.64
C ARG A 2 9.33 2.50 18.10
N THR A 3 9.92 1.54 17.39
CA THR A 3 10.05 1.55 15.91
C THR A 3 9.28 0.42 15.22
N GLN A 4 8.31 -0.21 15.90
CA GLN A 4 7.56 -1.38 15.39
C GLN A 4 6.19 -1.04 14.75
N TYR A 5 5.89 0.22 14.46
CA TYR A 5 4.52 0.63 14.09
C TYR A 5 4.35 1.12 12.64
N VAL A 6 5.43 1.28 11.87
CA VAL A 6 5.37 1.98 10.58
C VAL A 6 4.62 1.19 9.50
N LEU A 7 4.65 -0.15 9.52
CA LEU A 7 3.97 -0.95 8.49
C LEU A 7 2.53 -1.36 8.86
N LEU A 8 2.21 -1.42 10.16
CA LEU A 8 0.83 -1.56 10.64
C LEU A 8 -0.02 -0.33 10.24
N GLN A 9 0.60 0.86 10.24
CA GLN A 9 -0.06 2.12 9.87
C GLN A 9 -0.42 2.21 8.39
N LEU A 10 0.30 1.51 7.50
CA LEU A 10 0.01 1.49 6.05
C LEU A 10 -1.19 0.58 5.69
N LEU A 11 -1.47 -0.45 6.48
CA LEU A 11 -2.57 -1.40 6.22
C LEU A 11 -3.87 -1.04 6.97
N ALA A 12 -3.79 -0.29 8.07
CA ALA A 12 -4.95 0.28 8.76
C ALA A 12 -5.63 1.42 7.97
N ALA A 13 -4.93 2.03 7.01
CA ALA A 13 -5.39 3.19 6.24
C ALA A 13 -6.54 2.91 5.24
N LEU A 14 -6.90 1.64 4.98
CA LEU A 14 -7.88 1.29 3.94
C LEU A 14 -9.29 0.99 4.45
N SER A 15 -9.55 1.02 5.75
CA SER A 15 -10.83 0.60 6.32
C SER A 15 -11.45 1.68 7.17
N THR A 16 -12.53 2.33 6.70
CA THR A 16 -13.72 2.63 7.53
C THR A 16 -14.72 3.47 6.74
N LEU A 17 -15.92 2.89 6.57
CA LEU A 17 -16.95 3.31 5.65
C LEU A 17 -18.17 2.37 5.70
N ARG A 18 -19.46 2.68 5.96
CA ARG A 18 -20.33 3.88 5.71
C ARG A 18 -21.44 4.09 6.80
N ALA A 19 -21.92 5.34 6.87
CA ALA A 19 -23.31 5.86 7.01
C ALA A 19 -24.25 5.40 8.16
N ASP A 20 -24.03 5.89 9.39
CA ASP A 20 -24.94 6.86 10.04
C ASP A 20 -24.46 7.32 11.43
N ASP A 21 -23.43 6.71 12.02
CA ASP A 21 -22.73 7.24 13.21
C ASP A 21 -21.21 7.00 13.05
N PHE A 22 -20.56 7.82 12.22
CA PHE A 22 -19.12 7.70 11.93
C PHE A 22 -18.31 8.63 12.85
N GLU A 23 -17.81 8.13 13.97
CA GLU A 23 -16.87 8.88 14.83
C GLU A 23 -15.46 8.92 14.19
N LEU A 24 -15.34 9.79 13.19
CA LEU A 24 -14.15 10.04 12.38
C LEU A 24 -12.88 10.32 13.22
N SER A 25 -13.03 10.88 14.43
CA SER A 25 -11.91 11.18 15.34
C SER A 25 -11.23 9.93 15.92
N LEU A 26 -12.00 8.94 16.37
CA LEU A 26 -11.47 7.68 16.95
C LEU A 26 -10.77 6.82 15.89
N THR A 27 -11.31 6.82 14.68
CA THR A 27 -10.73 6.15 13.51
C THR A 27 -9.38 6.75 13.12
N LEU A 28 -9.23 8.07 13.20
CA LEU A 28 -8.00 8.74 12.81
C LEU A 28 -6.87 8.56 13.83
N ASP A 29 -7.20 8.43 15.12
CA ASP A 29 -6.23 8.10 16.17
C ASP A 29 -5.64 6.69 16.01
N VAL A 30 -6.44 5.72 15.55
CA VAL A 30 -6.03 4.31 15.35
C VAL A 30 -5.27 4.09 14.03
N THR A 31 -5.53 4.91 13.01
CA THR A 31 -4.83 4.85 11.70
C THR A 31 -3.39 5.38 11.75
N GLY A 32 -2.95 5.90 12.90
CA GLY A 32 -1.64 6.53 13.04
C GLY A 32 -1.56 7.86 12.29
N VAL A 33 -2.69 8.38 11.79
CA VAL A 33 -2.78 9.73 11.27
C VAL A 33 -2.55 10.68 12.45
N PRO A 34 -1.49 11.50 12.41
CA PRO A 34 -1.20 12.42 13.49
C PRO A 34 -2.38 13.36 13.73
N GLN A 35 -2.77 13.54 15.01
CA GLN A 35 -3.87 14.44 15.42
C GLN A 35 -3.81 15.83 14.78
N CYS A 36 -2.59 16.33 14.54
CA CYS A 36 -2.32 17.61 13.89
C CYS A 36 -2.96 17.77 12.49
N ILE A 37 -3.19 16.68 11.76
CA ILE A 37 -3.70 16.69 10.37
C ILE A 37 -5.03 15.97 10.20
N GLN A 38 -5.57 15.36 11.25
CA GLN A 38 -6.83 14.61 11.18
C GLN A 38 -7.99 15.47 10.63
N ALA A 39 -8.09 16.71 11.10
CA ALA A 39 -9.09 17.66 10.63
C ALA A 39 -8.93 18.02 9.14
N CYS A 40 -7.72 17.92 8.58
CA CYS A 40 -7.49 18.15 7.15
C CYS A 40 -8.05 17.01 6.28
N LEU A 41 -8.22 15.80 6.83
CA LEU A 41 -8.53 14.60 6.05
C LEU A 41 -10.00 14.19 6.11
N SER A 42 -10.82 14.82 6.95
CA SER A 42 -12.22 14.41 7.15
C SER A 42 -13.01 14.31 5.86
N ASP A 43 -12.93 15.35 5.04
CA ASP A 43 -13.72 15.48 3.82
C ASP A 43 -13.18 14.57 2.71
N LEU A 44 -11.87 14.32 2.72
CA LEU A 44 -11.23 13.36 1.83
C LEU A 44 -11.66 11.94 2.18
N PHE A 45 -11.62 11.55 3.46
CA PHE A 45 -12.13 10.24 3.91
C PHE A 45 -13.61 10.10 3.57
N TYR A 46 -14.41 11.15 3.78
CA TYR A 46 -15.79 11.17 3.31
C TYR A 46 -15.91 10.99 1.80
N SER A 47 -15.05 11.58 0.99
CA SER A 47 -15.12 11.39 -0.47
C SER A 47 -14.73 9.96 -0.89
N VAL A 48 -13.68 9.39 -0.27
CA VAL A 48 -13.31 7.98 -0.44
C VAL A 48 -14.47 7.08 -0.02
N THR A 49 -15.26 7.51 0.98
CA THR A 49 -16.48 6.81 1.38
C THR A 49 -17.44 6.53 0.27
N GLU A 50 -17.67 7.53 -0.55
CA GLU A 50 -18.69 7.39 -1.55
C GLU A 50 -18.30 6.41 -2.67
N LEU A 51 -17.00 6.14 -2.82
CA LEU A 51 -16.41 5.26 -3.81
C LEU A 51 -16.43 3.78 -3.42
N ILE A 52 -16.41 3.43 -2.13
CA ILE A 52 -16.45 2.02 -1.69
C ILE A 52 -17.73 1.31 -2.15
N HIS A 53 -18.78 2.06 -2.45
CA HIS A 53 -20.04 1.48 -2.94
C HIS A 53 -20.06 1.22 -4.44
N LEU A 54 -18.96 1.57 -5.13
CA LEU A 54 -18.73 1.25 -6.54
C LEU A 54 -19.83 1.81 -7.48
N GLN A 55 -20.54 2.85 -7.05
CA GLN A 55 -21.61 3.49 -7.80
C GLN A 55 -21.12 4.80 -8.42
N ASN A 56 -21.23 4.91 -9.74
CA ASN A 56 -20.82 6.05 -10.56
C ASN A 56 -19.40 6.56 -10.22
N PRO A 57 -18.37 5.69 -10.21
CA PRO A 57 -17.03 6.04 -9.74
C PRO A 57 -16.43 7.21 -10.54
N VAL A 58 -16.62 7.22 -11.86
CA VAL A 58 -16.06 8.26 -12.75
C VAL A 58 -16.68 9.63 -12.49
N ALA A 59 -17.99 9.69 -12.24
CA ALA A 59 -18.68 10.94 -11.94
C ALA A 59 -18.29 11.52 -10.57
N LYS A 60 -17.95 10.65 -9.61
CA LYS A 60 -17.51 11.05 -8.26
C LYS A 60 -16.03 11.42 -8.19
N PHE A 61 -15.22 10.92 -9.12
CA PHE A 61 -13.76 11.11 -9.10
C PHE A 61 -13.31 12.58 -9.08
N PRO A 62 -13.92 13.52 -9.85
CA PRO A 62 -13.58 14.94 -9.75
C PRO A 62 -13.79 15.54 -8.36
N SER A 63 -14.84 15.09 -7.64
CA SER A 63 -15.08 15.53 -6.26
C SER A 63 -14.00 15.01 -5.31
N LEU A 64 -13.56 13.77 -5.50
CA LEU A 64 -12.42 13.21 -4.75
C LEU A 64 -11.14 14.02 -4.99
N CYS A 65 -10.84 14.38 -6.24
CA CYS A 65 -9.64 15.16 -6.53
C CYS A 65 -9.69 16.57 -5.92
N LYS A 66 -10.88 17.18 -5.86
CA LYS A 66 -11.07 18.45 -5.17
C LYS A 66 -10.80 18.33 -3.67
N THR A 67 -11.40 17.34 -3.00
CA THR A 67 -11.18 17.15 -1.55
C THR A 67 -9.75 16.73 -1.23
N TYR A 68 -9.09 15.99 -2.12
CA TYR A 68 -7.66 15.71 -2.03
C TYR A 68 -6.81 16.98 -2.12
N ALA A 69 -7.10 17.89 -3.05
CA ALA A 69 -6.37 19.15 -3.19
C ALA A 69 -6.55 20.04 -1.95
N ASP A 70 -7.78 20.14 -1.44
CA ASP A 70 -8.09 20.90 -0.22
C ASP A 70 -7.38 20.29 1.01
N ALA A 71 -7.39 18.97 1.15
CA ALA A 71 -6.70 18.25 2.22
C ALA A 71 -5.17 18.45 2.14
N SER A 72 -4.60 18.35 0.94
CA SER A 72 -3.15 18.53 0.72
C SER A 72 -2.69 19.93 1.07
N LEU A 73 -3.46 20.96 0.68
CA LEU A 73 -3.19 22.35 1.06
C LEU A 73 -3.28 22.55 2.59
N CYS A 74 -4.27 21.93 3.23
CA CYS A 74 -4.41 21.99 4.69
C CYS A 74 -3.20 21.35 5.39
N VAL A 75 -2.74 20.17 4.94
CA VAL A 75 -1.56 19.50 5.48
C VAL A 75 -0.28 20.30 5.25
N GLU A 76 -0.12 20.92 4.08
CA GLU A 76 1.01 21.81 3.78
C GLU A 76 1.12 22.94 4.80
N ASN A 77 -0.01 23.56 5.13
CA ASN A 77 -0.09 24.63 6.12
C ASN A 77 0.23 24.17 7.56
N GLN A 78 0.24 22.86 7.81
CA GLN A 78 0.60 22.25 9.11
C GLN A 78 2.04 21.69 9.12
N LYS A 79 2.86 21.89 8.07
CA LYS A 79 4.22 21.32 8.00
C LYS A 79 5.15 21.78 9.13
N GLU A 80 5.00 23.01 9.61
CA GLU A 80 5.82 23.54 10.70
C GLU A 80 5.45 22.93 12.06
N THR A 81 4.17 22.60 12.25
CA THR A 81 3.62 22.03 13.48
C THR A 81 3.62 20.51 13.47
N CYS A 82 3.69 19.88 12.30
CA CYS A 82 3.62 18.43 12.15
C CYS A 82 4.74 17.83 11.31
N VAL A 83 5.65 17.11 11.97
CA VAL A 83 6.89 16.57 11.38
C VAL A 83 6.65 15.38 10.44
N GLN A 84 5.45 14.79 10.42
CA GLN A 84 5.17 13.53 9.72
C GLN A 84 4.46 13.70 8.36
N THR A 85 4.52 14.88 7.74
CA THR A 85 3.85 15.14 6.45
C THR A 85 4.38 14.29 5.29
N THR A 86 5.63 13.82 5.33
CA THR A 86 6.18 12.93 4.30
C THR A 86 5.45 11.58 4.20
N LEU A 87 4.96 11.02 5.31
CA LEU A 87 4.19 9.77 5.26
C LEU A 87 2.83 9.97 4.59
N PHE A 88 2.23 11.15 4.80
CA PHE A 88 1.00 11.54 4.12
C PHE A 88 1.21 11.69 2.60
N GLU A 89 2.27 12.38 2.20
CA GLU A 89 2.64 12.52 0.78
C GLU A 89 2.81 11.15 0.10
N ILE A 90 3.49 10.20 0.77
CA ILE A 90 3.65 8.83 0.23
C ILE A 90 2.30 8.10 0.17
N ALA A 91 1.50 8.13 1.24
CA ALA A 91 0.24 7.40 1.33
C ALA A 91 -0.78 7.85 0.28
N LEU A 92 -0.83 9.14 -0.01
CA LEU A 92 -1.74 9.70 -1.02
C LEU A 92 -1.10 9.93 -2.38
N SER A 93 0.16 9.53 -2.58
CA SER A 93 0.88 9.71 -3.84
C SER A 93 0.17 9.10 -5.05
N GLY A 94 -0.68 8.08 -4.85
CA GLY A 94 -1.49 7.52 -5.91
C GLY A 94 -2.70 8.38 -6.30
N LEU A 95 -3.34 9.05 -5.34
CA LEU A 95 -4.36 10.06 -5.63
C LEU A 95 -3.74 11.29 -6.28
N ASP A 96 -2.56 11.70 -5.80
CA ASP A 96 -1.78 12.77 -6.42
C ASP A 96 -1.51 12.47 -7.89
N GLU A 97 -1.02 11.28 -8.19
CA GLU A 97 -0.73 10.87 -9.57
C GLU A 97 -1.99 10.91 -10.43
N LEU A 98 -3.13 10.40 -9.97
CA LEU A 98 -4.36 10.42 -10.77
C LEU A 98 -4.98 11.81 -10.94
N CYS A 99 -4.90 12.65 -9.91
CA CYS A 99 -5.55 13.96 -9.93
C CYS A 99 -4.69 15.02 -10.63
N ASN A 100 -3.36 14.92 -10.55
CA ASN A 100 -2.44 15.96 -11.00
C ASN A 100 -1.52 15.52 -12.15
N GLU A 101 -0.97 14.30 -12.13
CA GLU A 101 0.06 13.87 -13.11
C GLU A 101 -0.54 13.14 -14.33
N ARG A 102 -1.55 12.29 -14.11
CA ARG A 102 -2.12 11.35 -15.09
C ARG A 102 -3.55 11.70 -15.51
N ALA A 103 -4.09 12.82 -15.04
CA ALA A 103 -5.45 13.23 -15.38
C ALA A 103 -5.65 13.33 -16.90
N GLU A 104 -4.67 13.88 -17.61
CA GLU A 104 -4.70 14.03 -19.07
C GLU A 104 -4.67 12.67 -19.81
N ASP A 105 -3.94 11.69 -19.27
CA ASP A 105 -3.85 10.33 -19.84
C ASP A 105 -5.20 9.60 -19.79
N LEU A 106 -6.10 9.98 -18.89
CA LEU A 106 -7.43 9.37 -18.73
C LEU A 106 -8.54 10.07 -19.51
N ILE A 107 -8.32 11.30 -19.99
CA ILE A 107 -9.31 12.06 -20.78
C ILE A 107 -9.79 11.25 -22.01
N PRO A 108 -8.91 10.63 -22.82
CA PRO A 108 -9.33 9.85 -23.98
C PRO A 108 -10.20 8.64 -23.64
N HIS A 109 -10.14 8.15 -22.40
CA HIS A 109 -10.84 6.96 -21.94
C HIS A 109 -12.12 7.29 -21.16
N LYS A 110 -12.42 8.57 -20.92
CA LYS A 110 -13.52 9.00 -20.06
C LYS A 110 -14.86 8.37 -20.43
N GLU A 111 -15.27 8.45 -21.69
CA GLU A 111 -16.56 7.91 -22.14
C GLU A 111 -16.65 6.39 -21.93
N CYS A 112 -15.56 5.66 -22.19
CA CYS A 112 -15.49 4.22 -21.95
C CYS A 112 -15.59 3.90 -20.44
N LEU A 113 -14.84 4.65 -19.61
CA LEU A 113 -14.86 4.47 -18.17
C LEU A 113 -16.26 4.78 -17.58
N GLU A 114 -16.94 5.81 -18.05
CA GLU A 114 -18.31 6.14 -17.64
C GLU A 114 -19.29 4.99 -17.94
N GLN A 115 -19.08 4.25 -19.03
CA GLN A 115 -19.93 3.12 -19.43
C GLN A 115 -19.59 1.83 -18.68
N HIS A 116 -18.31 1.56 -18.41
CA HIS A 116 -17.87 0.22 -18.00
C HIS A 116 -17.32 0.13 -16.57
N ALA A 117 -16.83 1.23 -15.98
CA ALA A 117 -16.08 1.15 -14.71
C ALA A 117 -16.92 0.63 -13.54
N GLU A 118 -18.18 1.06 -13.42
CA GLU A 118 -19.07 0.57 -12.35
C GLU A 118 -19.29 -0.94 -12.44
N LEU A 119 -19.58 -1.45 -13.64
CA LEU A 119 -19.79 -2.89 -13.84
C LEU A 119 -18.53 -3.69 -13.52
N VAL A 120 -17.38 -3.25 -14.03
CA VAL A 120 -16.09 -3.91 -13.78
C VAL A 120 -15.79 -3.95 -12.29
N LEU A 121 -15.89 -2.81 -11.59
CA LEU A 121 -15.64 -2.74 -10.15
C LEU A 121 -16.55 -3.69 -9.37
N LYS A 122 -17.84 -3.73 -9.67
CA LYS A 122 -18.78 -4.64 -8.99
C LYS A 122 -18.48 -6.12 -9.24
N ASN A 123 -18.11 -6.49 -10.47
CA ASN A 123 -17.76 -7.87 -10.81
C ASN A 123 -16.48 -8.32 -10.09
N CYS A 124 -15.47 -7.45 -10.06
CA CYS A 124 -14.24 -7.69 -9.31
C CYS A 124 -14.52 -7.81 -7.80
N ASP A 125 -15.31 -6.89 -7.24
CA ASP A 125 -15.66 -6.93 -5.81
C ASP A 125 -16.50 -8.15 -5.45
N GLN A 126 -17.40 -8.61 -6.33
CA GLN A 126 -18.16 -9.85 -6.08
C GLN A 126 -17.24 -11.07 -5.94
N SER A 127 -16.13 -11.09 -6.67
CA SER A 127 -15.16 -12.18 -6.65
C SER A 127 -14.15 -12.05 -5.50
N CYS A 128 -13.74 -10.82 -5.20
CA CYS A 128 -12.66 -10.51 -4.25
C CYS A 128 -13.15 -10.12 -2.84
N GLN A 129 -14.41 -9.71 -2.71
CA GLN A 129 -15.10 -9.31 -1.48
C GLN A 129 -14.44 -8.15 -0.72
N LEU A 130 -13.74 -7.25 -1.43
CA LEU A 130 -12.99 -6.17 -0.80
C LEU A 130 -13.91 -5.24 -0.02
N THR A 131 -14.99 -4.76 -0.63
CA THR A 131 -15.94 -3.86 0.02
C THR A 131 -16.56 -4.48 1.27
N SER A 132 -16.89 -5.77 1.25
CA SER A 132 -17.42 -6.45 2.45
C SER A 132 -16.39 -6.46 3.59
N ILE A 133 -15.13 -6.77 3.29
CA ILE A 133 -14.05 -6.77 4.29
C ILE A 133 -13.84 -5.36 4.84
N LEU A 134 -13.82 -4.35 3.97
CA LEU A 134 -13.68 -2.95 4.39
C LEU A 134 -14.83 -2.50 5.28
N MET A 135 -16.07 -2.88 4.95
CA MET A 135 -17.27 -2.59 5.74
C MET A 135 -17.26 -3.31 7.09
N ASP A 136 -16.78 -4.55 7.14
CA ASP A 136 -16.67 -5.32 8.38
C ASP A 136 -15.58 -4.77 9.31
N LEU A 137 -14.46 -4.33 8.75
CA LEU A 137 -13.44 -3.59 9.47
C LEU A 137 -13.94 -2.22 9.91
N ALA A 138 -14.82 -1.60 9.12
CA ALA A 138 -15.37 -0.28 9.35
C ALA A 138 -16.41 -0.20 10.47
N GLY A 139 -17.41 -1.07 10.42
CA GLY A 139 -18.73 -0.78 10.99
C GLY A 139 -19.12 -1.67 12.17
N LYS A 140 -18.29 -2.67 12.53
CA LYS A 140 -18.68 -3.69 13.50
C LYS A 140 -17.90 -3.69 14.81
N ARG A 141 -17.05 -2.69 15.05
CA ARG A 141 -16.18 -2.68 16.23
C ARG A 141 -16.37 -1.38 17.01
N SER A 142 -16.80 -1.50 18.25
CA SER A 142 -16.70 -0.42 19.23
C SER A 142 -15.23 -0.03 19.43
N ALA A 143 -14.96 1.17 19.96
CA ALA A 143 -13.60 1.60 20.31
C ALA A 143 -12.89 0.58 21.21
N GLU A 144 -13.63 -0.07 22.13
CA GLU A 144 -13.12 -1.14 22.99
C GLU A 144 -12.75 -2.41 22.22
N GLU A 145 -13.48 -2.75 21.14
CA GLU A 145 -13.20 -3.91 20.30
C GLU A 145 -12.03 -3.67 19.34
N LEU A 146 -11.84 -2.44 18.87
CA LEU A 146 -10.66 -2.03 18.11
C LEU A 146 -9.42 -2.05 19.00
N GLN A 147 -9.51 -1.54 20.22
CA GLN A 147 -8.42 -1.58 21.18
C GLN A 147 -8.04 -3.03 21.55
N LYS A 148 -9.05 -3.90 21.79
CA LYS A 148 -8.81 -5.34 22.01
C LYS A 148 -8.21 -6.04 20.80
N LEU A 149 -8.54 -5.60 19.58
CA LEU A 149 -7.94 -6.11 18.36
C LEU A 149 -6.48 -5.67 18.24
N GLU A 150 -6.17 -4.42 18.56
CA GLU A 150 -4.80 -3.88 18.56
C GLU A 150 -3.91 -4.65 19.56
N GLU A 151 -4.46 -4.97 20.73
CA GLU A 151 -3.78 -5.76 21.76
C GLU A 151 -3.64 -7.26 21.37
N ASP A 152 -4.49 -7.76 20.47
CA ASP A 152 -4.49 -9.15 19.98
C ASP A 152 -3.85 -9.23 18.58
N HIS A 153 -2.51 -9.29 18.58
CA HIS A 153 -1.70 -9.37 17.37
C HIS A 153 -2.12 -10.48 16.40
N ASP A 154 -2.57 -11.63 16.90
CA ASP A 154 -2.96 -12.77 16.05
C ASP A 154 -4.28 -12.49 15.33
N LYS A 155 -5.27 -11.93 16.04
CA LYS A 155 -6.51 -11.50 15.39
C LYS A 155 -6.26 -10.36 14.39
N MET A 156 -5.44 -9.37 14.76
CA MET A 156 -5.09 -8.28 13.86
C MET A 156 -4.40 -8.79 12.59
N ALA A 157 -3.45 -9.72 12.73
CA ALA A 157 -2.77 -10.33 11.59
C ALA A 157 -3.75 -11.08 10.67
N LYS A 158 -4.79 -11.71 11.21
CA LYS A 158 -5.83 -12.40 10.42
C LYS A 158 -6.70 -11.42 9.63
N GLU A 159 -7.10 -10.32 10.24
CA GLU A 159 -7.87 -9.27 9.56
C GLU A 159 -7.07 -8.67 8.40
N VAL A 160 -5.83 -8.28 8.68
CA VAL A 160 -4.91 -7.73 7.67
C VAL A 160 -4.61 -8.75 6.56
N SER A 161 -4.50 -10.03 6.89
CA SER A 161 -4.31 -11.11 5.90
C SER A 161 -5.48 -11.18 4.90
N SER A 162 -6.71 -11.06 5.41
CA SER A 162 -7.92 -11.13 4.61
C SER A 162 -8.00 -9.91 3.70
N LEU A 163 -7.70 -8.73 4.25
CA LEU A 163 -7.60 -7.49 3.49
C LEU A 163 -6.55 -7.56 2.37
N CYS A 164 -5.34 -8.06 2.64
CA CYS A 164 -4.29 -8.17 1.63
C CYS A 164 -4.67 -9.13 0.49
N THR A 165 -5.38 -10.21 0.79
CA THR A 165 -5.85 -11.15 -0.23
C THR A 165 -6.89 -10.48 -1.14
N ALA A 166 -7.89 -9.82 -0.54
CA ALA A 166 -8.93 -9.13 -1.27
C ALA A 166 -8.40 -7.94 -2.08
N PHE A 167 -7.46 -7.17 -1.52
CA PHE A 167 -6.83 -6.03 -2.18
C PHE A 167 -6.08 -6.46 -3.45
N GLY A 168 -5.21 -7.49 -3.34
CA GLY A 168 -4.44 -7.98 -4.49
C GLY A 168 -5.33 -8.57 -5.58
N CYS A 169 -6.38 -9.30 -5.19
CA CYS A 169 -7.42 -9.78 -6.10
C CYS A 169 -8.12 -8.62 -6.82
N MET A 170 -8.60 -7.63 -6.06
CA MET A 170 -9.35 -6.50 -6.60
C MET A 170 -8.50 -5.68 -7.56
N SER A 171 -7.28 -5.29 -7.15
CA SER A 171 -6.38 -4.47 -7.96
C SER A 171 -6.03 -5.14 -9.29
N SER A 172 -5.70 -6.45 -9.26
CA SER A 172 -5.36 -7.18 -10.49
C SER A 172 -6.59 -7.40 -11.39
N CYS A 173 -7.75 -7.73 -10.81
CA CYS A 173 -9.00 -7.85 -11.56
C CYS A 173 -9.37 -6.53 -12.24
N VAL A 174 -9.33 -5.41 -11.51
CA VAL A 174 -9.68 -4.09 -12.05
C VAL A 174 -8.73 -3.69 -13.17
N ALA A 175 -7.42 -3.88 -12.99
CA ALA A 175 -6.45 -3.60 -14.05
C ALA A 175 -6.75 -4.42 -15.31
N HIS A 176 -7.00 -5.72 -15.16
CA HIS A 176 -7.30 -6.63 -16.26
C HIS A 176 -8.61 -6.26 -16.98
N ASP A 177 -9.74 -6.26 -16.26
CA ASP A 177 -11.07 -6.10 -16.83
C ASP A 177 -11.30 -4.70 -17.40
N LEU A 178 -10.74 -3.66 -16.76
CA LEU A 178 -10.77 -2.32 -17.36
C LEU A 178 -9.89 -2.24 -18.60
N ASN A 179 -8.80 -2.98 -18.71
CA ASN A 179 -8.02 -3.02 -19.96
C ASN A 179 -8.72 -3.83 -21.05
N VAL A 180 -9.56 -4.82 -20.69
CA VAL A 180 -10.40 -5.51 -21.68
C VAL A 180 -11.41 -4.54 -22.32
N GLN A 181 -11.99 -3.62 -21.54
CA GLN A 181 -13.01 -2.69 -22.03
C GLN A 181 -12.41 -1.37 -22.55
N CYS A 182 -11.47 -0.78 -21.81
CA CYS A 182 -10.98 0.59 -21.91
C CYS A 182 -9.45 0.66 -21.93
N SER A 183 -8.77 -0.23 -22.64
CA SER A 183 -7.29 -0.25 -22.69
C SER A 183 -6.68 1.11 -23.07
N PRO A 184 -5.59 1.56 -22.40
CA PRO A 184 -4.88 0.95 -21.27
C PRO A 184 -5.27 1.55 -19.90
N ALA A 185 -6.50 2.08 -19.76
CA ALA A 185 -6.93 2.83 -18.58
C ALA A 185 -6.84 2.04 -17.28
N GLY A 186 -7.11 0.73 -17.31
CA GLY A 186 -7.00 -0.14 -16.13
C GLY A 186 -5.59 -0.14 -15.54
N THR A 187 -4.57 -0.29 -16.39
CA THR A 187 -3.18 -0.23 -15.95
C THR A 187 -2.77 1.16 -15.47
N ILE A 188 -3.19 2.22 -16.16
CA ILE A 188 -2.90 3.60 -15.73
C ILE A 188 -3.46 3.83 -14.32
N ILE A 189 -4.74 3.50 -14.11
CA ILE A 189 -5.44 3.72 -12.84
C ILE A 189 -4.81 2.91 -11.71
N VAL A 190 -4.68 1.60 -11.90
CA VAL A 190 -4.18 0.72 -10.84
C VAL A 190 -2.70 0.99 -10.54
N LYS A 191 -1.87 1.28 -11.54
CA LYS A 191 -0.47 1.64 -11.31
C LYS A 191 -0.33 2.89 -10.45
N ALA A 192 -1.12 3.93 -10.75
CA ALA A 192 -1.14 5.15 -9.95
C ALA A 192 -1.61 4.86 -8.52
N LEU A 193 -2.72 4.14 -8.33
CA LEU A 193 -3.19 3.77 -6.99
C LEU A 193 -2.19 2.90 -6.20
N LEU A 194 -1.36 2.11 -6.89
CA LEU A 194 -0.31 1.31 -6.27
C LEU A 194 1.01 2.08 -6.05
N LYS A 195 1.12 3.35 -6.44
CA LYS A 195 2.33 4.18 -6.26
C LYS A 195 2.87 4.17 -4.82
N PRO A 196 2.05 4.22 -3.74
CA PRO A 196 2.56 4.10 -2.38
C PRO A 196 3.32 2.78 -2.13
N PHE A 197 2.82 1.68 -2.68
CA PHE A 197 3.45 0.36 -2.56
C PHE A 197 4.66 0.21 -3.48
N ILE A 198 4.66 0.81 -4.66
CA ILE A 198 5.83 0.86 -5.56
C ILE A 198 6.98 1.62 -4.89
N THR A 199 6.68 2.81 -4.35
CA THR A 199 7.62 3.63 -3.58
C THR A 199 8.15 2.86 -2.38
N GLY A 200 7.24 2.23 -1.61
CA GLY A 200 7.60 1.36 -0.51
C GLY A 200 8.52 0.24 -0.94
N ALA A 201 8.13 -0.57 -1.91
CA ALA A 201 8.92 -1.70 -2.41
C ALA A 201 10.32 -1.27 -2.90
N THR A 202 10.43 -0.11 -3.55
CA THR A 202 11.71 0.47 -3.98
C THR A 202 12.61 0.78 -2.78
N ILE A 203 12.08 1.47 -1.77
CA ILE A 203 12.79 1.73 -0.51
C ILE A 203 13.19 0.39 0.16
N PHE A 204 12.33 -0.62 0.09
CA PHE A 204 12.58 -1.94 0.68
C PHE A 204 13.74 -2.71 0.02
N GLU A 205 14.01 -2.46 -1.26
CA GLU A 205 15.16 -3.03 -1.95
C GLU A 205 16.47 -2.36 -1.52
N GLU A 206 16.41 -1.08 -1.14
CA GLU A 206 17.56 -0.32 -0.66
C GLU A 206 17.89 -0.59 0.81
N ILE A 207 16.88 -0.82 1.66
CA ILE A 207 17.09 -1.16 3.07
C ILE A 207 17.57 -2.62 3.17
N GLY A 208 18.88 -2.79 3.38
CA GLY A 208 19.53 -4.10 3.37
C GLY A 208 18.82 -5.19 4.18
N ALA A 209 19.05 -6.45 3.81
CA ALA A 209 18.34 -7.67 4.26
C ALA A 209 17.88 -7.76 5.73
N ARG A 210 18.63 -7.19 6.69
CA ARG A 210 18.23 -7.16 8.12
C ARG A 210 17.01 -6.26 8.38
N ALA A 211 16.93 -5.10 7.75
CA ALA A 211 15.78 -4.21 7.86
C ALA A 211 14.54 -4.85 7.22
N LYS A 212 14.72 -5.43 6.03
CA LYS A 212 13.69 -6.19 5.32
C LYS A 212 13.07 -7.31 6.18
N MET A 213 13.91 -8.06 6.91
CA MET A 213 13.46 -9.09 7.87
C MET A 213 12.59 -8.51 8.99
N SER A 214 12.98 -7.36 9.55
CA SER A 214 12.22 -6.73 10.63
C SER A 214 10.82 -6.36 10.16
N ILE A 215 10.67 -6.00 8.90
CA ILE A 215 9.39 -5.58 8.35
C ILE A 215 8.51 -6.78 7.99
N TYR A 216 9.08 -7.85 7.41
CA TYR A 216 8.30 -9.06 7.14
C TYR A 216 7.71 -9.74 8.38
N ARG A 217 8.30 -9.51 9.56
CA ARG A 217 7.74 -9.95 10.84
C ARG A 217 6.53 -9.15 11.30
N GLN A 218 6.35 -7.96 10.74
CA GLN A 218 5.27 -7.03 11.11
C GLN A 218 4.08 -7.12 10.15
N ILE A 219 4.21 -7.82 9.02
CA ILE A 219 3.09 -8.03 8.10
C ILE A 219 2.79 -9.50 7.88
N PRO A 220 1.49 -9.83 7.69
CA PRO A 220 1.13 -11.18 7.31
C PRO A 220 1.74 -11.60 5.98
N SER A 221 1.96 -12.90 5.82
CA SER A 221 2.58 -13.45 4.61
C SER A 221 1.78 -13.19 3.33
N LEU A 222 0.46 -13.11 3.46
CA LEU A 222 -0.45 -12.77 2.37
C LEU A 222 -0.27 -11.33 1.86
N CYS A 223 0.43 -10.46 2.60
CA CYS A 223 0.74 -9.09 2.20
C CYS A 223 2.14 -8.94 1.58
N TYR A 224 2.96 -10.00 1.53
CA TYR A 224 4.36 -9.88 1.15
C TYR A 224 4.56 -9.37 -0.28
N TYR A 225 3.61 -9.64 -1.18
CA TYR A 225 3.64 -9.13 -2.54
C TYR A 225 3.66 -7.59 -2.60
N LEU A 226 3.06 -6.90 -1.62
CA LEU A 226 3.05 -5.42 -1.53
C LEU A 226 4.43 -4.81 -1.24
N THR A 227 5.39 -5.64 -0.84
CA THR A 227 6.78 -5.22 -0.56
C THR A 227 7.75 -5.67 -1.64
N ASN A 228 7.25 -6.27 -2.72
CA ASN A 228 8.04 -6.77 -3.83
C ASN A 228 7.65 -5.99 -5.10
N LEU A 229 8.60 -5.24 -5.63
CA LEU A 229 8.36 -4.34 -6.75
C LEU A 229 7.76 -5.09 -7.96
N LYS A 230 8.32 -6.26 -8.29
CA LYS A 230 7.86 -7.07 -9.43
C LYS A 230 6.42 -7.56 -9.26
N ASP A 231 6.02 -7.90 -8.05
CA ASP A 231 4.67 -8.39 -7.78
C ASP A 231 3.67 -7.23 -7.86
N VAL A 232 3.99 -6.07 -7.30
CA VAL A 232 3.16 -4.85 -7.40
C VAL A 232 3.01 -4.38 -8.85
N GLU A 233 4.10 -4.36 -9.62
CA GLU A 233 4.06 -4.05 -11.06
C GLU A 233 3.22 -5.06 -11.83
N GLY A 234 3.31 -6.34 -11.49
CA GLY A 234 2.48 -7.38 -12.09
C GLY A 234 0.98 -7.14 -11.86
N ILE A 235 0.60 -6.75 -10.64
CA ILE A 235 -0.79 -6.42 -10.30
C ILE A 235 -1.29 -5.23 -11.10
N ALA A 236 -0.47 -4.19 -11.29
CA ALA A 236 -0.81 -3.04 -12.15
C ALA A 236 -1.06 -3.43 -13.62
N GLU A 237 -0.48 -4.54 -14.08
CA GLU A 237 -0.72 -5.11 -15.41
C GLU A 237 -1.88 -6.12 -15.46
N GLY A 238 -2.57 -6.34 -14.33
CA GLY A 238 -3.68 -7.28 -14.22
C GLY A 238 -3.26 -8.72 -13.92
N ARG A 239 -2.02 -8.95 -13.47
CA ARG A 239 -1.57 -10.27 -13.01
C ARG A 239 -1.87 -10.42 -11.52
N PRO A 240 -2.59 -11.48 -11.10
CA PRO A 240 -2.89 -11.68 -9.68
C PRO A 240 -1.60 -11.89 -8.88
N PRO A 241 -1.60 -11.57 -7.56
CA PRO A 241 -0.48 -11.89 -6.70
C PRO A 241 -0.15 -13.38 -6.80
N ALA A 242 1.13 -13.72 -6.89
CA ALA A 242 1.54 -15.11 -6.79
C ALA A 242 1.08 -15.66 -5.44
N GLU A 243 0.58 -16.91 -5.42
CA GLU A 243 0.29 -17.58 -4.16
C GLU A 243 1.55 -17.53 -3.27
N PRO A 244 1.41 -17.21 -1.98
CA PRO A 244 2.55 -17.16 -1.09
C PRO A 244 3.21 -18.53 -1.10
N SER A 245 4.36 -18.64 -1.78
CA SER A 245 5.07 -19.90 -1.79
C SER A 245 5.43 -20.24 -0.35
N ASP A 246 5.28 -21.50 0.05
CA ASP A 246 5.70 -22.04 1.37
C ASP A 246 7.15 -21.71 1.76
N LYS A 247 7.93 -21.10 0.88
CA LYS A 247 9.22 -20.49 1.19
C LYS A 247 8.98 -19.25 2.04
N ASN A 248 8.91 -19.46 3.35
CA ASN A 248 9.06 -18.45 4.38
C ASN A 248 10.11 -17.40 3.92
N PRO A 249 9.76 -16.15 3.62
CA PRO A 249 10.71 -15.15 3.16
C PRO A 249 11.75 -14.84 4.21
N GLU A 250 11.54 -15.16 5.49
CA GLU A 250 12.64 -15.20 6.44
C GLU A 250 13.75 -16.16 6.00
N GLU A 251 13.42 -17.33 5.46
CA GLU A 251 14.43 -18.25 4.93
C GLU A 251 15.11 -17.70 3.68
N ALA A 252 14.35 -17.10 2.77
CA ALA A 252 14.92 -16.50 1.56
C ALA A 252 15.93 -15.39 1.92
N ILE A 253 15.58 -14.52 2.86
CA ILE A 253 16.44 -13.44 3.34
C ILE A 253 17.59 -13.99 4.18
N ARG A 254 17.38 -15.01 5.01
CA ARG A 254 18.49 -15.69 5.73
C ARG A 254 19.49 -16.29 4.75
N ARG A 255 19.04 -16.87 3.64
CA ARG A 255 19.91 -17.37 2.56
C ARG A 255 20.66 -16.22 1.90
N GLU A 256 20.00 -15.11 1.60
CA GLU A 256 20.64 -13.92 1.04
C GLU A 256 21.72 -13.34 1.97
N ILE A 257 21.43 -13.23 3.28
CA ILE A 257 22.39 -12.79 4.30
C ILE A 257 23.59 -13.73 4.32
N LYS A 258 23.37 -15.04 4.39
CA LYS A 258 24.44 -16.04 4.39
C LYS A 258 25.30 -15.95 3.12
N LEU A 259 24.69 -15.76 1.96
CA LEU A 259 25.38 -15.62 0.68
C LEU A 259 26.25 -14.35 0.66
N LYS A 260 25.70 -13.19 1.06
CA LYS A 260 26.44 -11.93 1.14
C LYS A 260 27.59 -12.00 2.15
N GLU A 261 27.41 -12.68 3.28
CA GLU A 261 28.48 -12.93 4.25
C GLU A 261 29.57 -13.85 3.69
N GLN A 262 29.20 -14.91 2.96
CA GLN A 262 30.17 -15.78 2.29
C GLN A 262 30.97 -15.03 1.23
N GLN A 263 30.32 -14.21 0.39
CA GLN A 263 30.99 -13.38 -0.60
C GLN A 263 31.95 -12.37 0.03
N ARG A 264 31.57 -11.74 1.15
CA ARG A 264 32.46 -10.84 1.90
C ARG A 264 33.69 -11.57 2.46
N LYS A 265 33.50 -12.79 3.00
CA LYS A 265 34.61 -13.63 3.47
C LYS A 265 35.56 -14.03 2.33
N GLN A 266 35.01 -14.42 1.18
CA GLN A 266 35.80 -14.76 -0.01
C GLN A 266 36.61 -13.56 -0.51
N LYS A 267 35.98 -12.39 -0.69
CA LYS A 267 36.68 -11.16 -1.11
C LYS A 267 37.78 -10.76 -0.13
N LYS A 268 37.55 -10.89 1.18
CA LYS A 268 38.57 -10.60 2.20
C LYS A 268 39.78 -11.53 2.07
N ALA A 269 39.54 -12.84 1.92
CA ALA A 269 40.61 -13.83 1.77
C ALA A 269 41.41 -13.63 0.47
N GLU A 270 40.75 -13.23 -0.61
CA GLU A 270 41.40 -12.89 -1.88
C GLU A 270 42.29 -11.65 -1.75
N LEU A 271 41.80 -10.61 -1.09
CA LEU A 271 42.55 -9.39 -0.82
C LEU A 271 43.79 -9.65 0.05
N GLU A 272 43.64 -10.46 1.11
CA GLU A 272 44.76 -10.88 1.97
C GLU A 272 45.83 -11.66 1.17
N ARG A 273 45.43 -12.50 0.22
CA ARG A 273 46.36 -13.20 -0.67
C ARG A 273 47.11 -12.24 -1.60
N LEU A 274 46.43 -11.27 -2.19
CA LEU A 274 47.04 -10.23 -3.01
C LEU A 274 48.09 -9.44 -2.23
N PHE A 275 47.75 -8.95 -1.02
CA PHE A 275 48.70 -8.26 -0.16
C PHE A 275 49.94 -9.11 0.18
N LEU A 276 49.76 -10.40 0.44
CA LEU A 276 50.87 -11.32 0.71
C LEU A 276 51.75 -11.60 -0.51
N MET A 277 51.20 -11.52 -1.73
CA MET A 277 51.99 -11.65 -2.97
C MET A 277 52.77 -10.37 -3.25
N ASP A 278 52.15 -9.20 -3.10
CA ASP A 278 52.81 -7.91 -3.29
C ASP A 278 53.95 -7.70 -2.28
N ALA A 279 53.73 -8.08 -1.01
CA ALA A 279 54.77 -8.04 0.02
C ALA A 279 55.96 -8.98 -0.27
N LYS A 280 55.76 -10.04 -1.07
CA LYS A 280 56.82 -10.95 -1.51
C LYS A 280 57.53 -10.49 -2.78
N GLN A 281 56.91 -9.61 -3.57
CA GLN A 281 57.46 -9.06 -4.82
C GLN A 281 58.14 -7.70 -4.65
N GLY A 282 57.99 -7.04 -3.50
CA GLY A 282 58.79 -5.87 -3.11
C GLY A 282 60.23 -6.22 -2.74
N ILE A 283 61.07 -6.39 -3.77
CA ILE A 283 62.52 -6.10 -3.78
C ILE A 283 62.73 -5.01 -4.82
#